data_AF-A0A3C2B7G3-F1
#
_entry.id   AF-A0A3C2B7G3-F1
#
_cell.length_a   1.000
_cell.length_b   1.000
_cell.length_c   1.000
_cell.angle_alpha   90.00
_cell.angle_beta   90.00
_cell.angle_gamma   90.00
#
_symmetry.space_group_name_H-M   'P 1'
#
loop_
_entity.id
_entity.type
_entity.pdbx_description
1 polymer ?
#
loop_
_entity_poly.entity_id
_entity_poly.type
_entity_poly.pdbx_seq_one_letter_code
_entity_poly.pdbx_strand_id
1 'polypeptide(L)'
;MGVSCLVAGLMVLSACGDAGPESIPVTVGSLPEPPDPGTLLPVVVDTAPPDDGTAPPGALFGGNLCTALTDADLAAVNLGGGRGELVGDPAATFDGCDYTLEVGSATVHVVVTARSQADFANPSAADGVPIDELNGIGDAARGVERESGYEVYVKVSNGWFSVLAPTEASARALALRAVPRATP
;
A
#
# COMPACT_ATOMS: atom_id res chain seq x y z
N MET A 1 -1.91 25.00 42.16
CA MET A 1 -2.38 23.81 42.89
C MET A 1 -3.81 24.14 43.32
N GLY A 2 -4.86 23.87 42.54
CA GLY A 2 -5.38 22.55 42.17
C GLY A 2 -6.12 21.97 43.38
N VAL A 3 -7.37 21.50 43.37
CA VAL A 3 -8.38 21.24 42.33
C VAL A 3 -9.75 21.24 43.04
N SER A 4 -10.78 21.67 42.31
CA SER A 4 -12.19 21.68 42.68
C SER A 4 -12.81 20.31 43.00
N CYS A 5 -13.86 20.37 43.82
CA CYS A 5 -14.98 19.45 44.07
C CYS A 5 -15.38 18.53 42.89
N LEU A 6 -16.06 17.38 43.06
CA LEU A 6 -17.25 17.13 43.88
C LEU A 6 -17.58 15.60 43.83
N VAL A 7 -17.89 14.99 44.99
CA VAL A 7 -19.03 14.05 45.31
C VAL A 7 -19.26 12.83 44.40
N ALA A 8 -19.62 11.61 44.81
CA ALA A 8 -19.89 10.83 46.05
C ALA A 8 -19.95 9.36 45.56
N GLY A 9 -19.67 8.28 46.28
CA GLY A 9 -19.95 7.99 47.68
C GLY A 9 -21.24 7.17 47.80
N LEU A 10 -21.17 5.83 47.67
CA LEU A 10 -22.03 4.92 48.47
C LEU A 10 -21.44 3.50 48.56
N MET A 11 -21.38 3.02 49.81
CA MET A 11 -20.83 1.74 50.25
C MET A 11 -21.91 0.62 50.31
N VAL A 12 -21.50 -0.59 49.92
CA VAL A 12 -21.63 -1.93 50.57
C VAL A 12 -22.72 -2.12 51.66
N LEU A 13 -23.55 -3.20 51.59
CA LEU A 13 -23.56 -4.36 52.54
C LEU A 13 -24.70 -5.39 52.27
N SER A 14 -24.38 -6.63 52.66
CA SER A 14 -25.05 -7.94 52.52
C SER A 14 -26.47 -8.11 53.08
N ALA A 15 -27.20 -9.14 52.58
CA ALA A 15 -27.99 -10.07 53.40
C ALA A 15 -28.33 -11.37 52.64
N CYS A 16 -28.03 -12.52 53.25
CA CYS A 16 -28.53 -13.85 52.88
C CYS A 16 -30.03 -13.97 53.21
N GLY A 17 -30.78 -14.75 52.42
CA GLY A 17 -32.15 -15.17 52.72
C GLY A 17 -32.46 -16.49 52.02
N ASP A 18 -32.50 -17.55 52.82
CA ASP A 18 -32.80 -18.94 52.50
C ASP A 18 -34.29 -19.13 52.14
N ALA A 19 -34.58 -19.85 51.06
CA ALA A 19 -35.90 -20.43 50.81
C ALA A 19 -35.74 -21.72 49.97
N GLY A 20 -35.96 -22.86 50.62
CA GLY A 20 -36.15 -24.17 50.02
C GLY A 20 -37.50 -24.34 49.29
N PRO A 21 -37.83 -25.58 48.86
CA PRO A 21 -38.13 -25.88 47.46
C PRO A 21 -39.63 -25.98 47.15
N GLU A 22 -40.04 -25.48 45.98
CA GLU A 22 -41.31 -25.86 45.34
C GLU A 22 -41.02 -26.48 43.97
N SER A 23 -41.39 -27.76 43.83
CA SER A 23 -41.19 -28.60 42.64
C SER A 23 -42.51 -28.66 41.87
N ILE A 24 -42.55 -28.16 40.63
CA ILE A 24 -43.69 -28.32 39.68
C ILE A 24 -43.09 -28.39 38.25
N PRO A 25 -43.61 -29.22 37.33
CA PRO A 25 -42.86 -30.29 36.66
C PRO A 25 -42.20 -29.92 35.32
N VAL A 26 -41.14 -30.68 35.02
CA VAL A 26 -40.43 -30.74 33.74
C VAL A 26 -41.39 -31.20 32.63
N THR A 27 -41.72 -30.29 31.72
CA THR A 27 -42.20 -30.63 30.38
C THR A 27 -41.09 -30.30 29.40
N VAL A 28 -40.33 -31.33 29.01
CA VAL A 28 -39.37 -31.27 27.90
C VAL A 28 -40.16 -31.11 26.60
N GLY A 29 -40.41 -29.86 26.22
CA GLY A 29 -40.74 -29.49 24.85
C GLY A 29 -39.44 -29.44 24.05
N SER A 30 -39.28 -30.37 23.11
CA SER A 30 -38.11 -30.49 22.24
C SER A 30 -37.75 -29.15 21.59
N LEU A 31 -36.53 -28.69 21.85
CA LEU A 31 -35.90 -27.59 21.11
C LEU A 31 -35.67 -28.10 19.67
N PRO A 32 -35.92 -27.28 18.62
CA PRO A 32 -35.55 -27.67 17.27
C PRO A 32 -34.06 -28.02 17.19
N GLU A 33 -33.75 -29.08 16.43
CA GLU A 33 -32.39 -29.55 16.16
C GLU A 33 -31.50 -28.38 15.69
N PRO A 34 -30.25 -28.28 16.20
CA PRO A 34 -29.30 -27.34 15.65
C PRO A 34 -29.06 -27.69 14.17
N PRO A 35 -28.98 -26.70 13.27
CA PRO A 35 -28.68 -26.98 11.88
C PRO A 35 -27.31 -27.67 11.79
N ASP A 36 -27.22 -28.67 10.92
CA ASP A 36 -25.99 -29.38 10.56
C ASP A 36 -24.80 -28.40 10.49
N PRO A 37 -23.60 -28.79 10.99
CA PRO A 37 -22.38 -28.08 10.69
C PRO A 37 -22.06 -28.31 9.20
N GLY A 38 -22.79 -27.59 8.35
CA GLY A 38 -22.51 -27.42 6.94
C GLY A 38 -21.06 -26.99 6.85
N THR A 39 -20.28 -27.86 6.23
CA THR A 39 -18.86 -27.72 5.97
C THR A 39 -18.65 -26.33 5.36
N LEU A 40 -18.07 -25.41 6.12
CA LEU A 40 -17.56 -24.16 5.56
C LEU A 40 -16.40 -24.54 4.65
N LEU A 41 -16.74 -24.91 3.41
CA LEU A 41 -15.81 -24.83 2.30
C LEU A 41 -15.29 -23.39 2.30
N PRO A 42 -13.98 -23.16 2.17
CA PRO A 42 -13.47 -21.80 2.07
C PRO A 42 -14.24 -21.11 0.94
N VAL A 43 -14.76 -19.92 1.22
CA VAL A 43 -15.22 -19.03 0.16
C VAL A 43 -14.03 -18.85 -0.76
N VAL A 44 -14.02 -19.58 -1.87
CA VAL A 44 -13.19 -19.24 -3.01
C VAL A 44 -13.79 -17.92 -3.44
N VAL A 45 -13.14 -16.82 -3.05
CA VAL A 45 -13.36 -15.55 -3.72
C VAL A 45 -12.99 -15.86 -5.16
N ASP A 46 -14.00 -16.00 -6.01
CA ASP A 46 -13.85 -16.04 -7.44
C ASP A 46 -13.36 -14.64 -7.84
N THR A 47 -12.05 -14.39 -7.63
CA THR A 47 -11.35 -13.33 -8.31
C THR A 47 -11.29 -13.77 -9.76
N ALA A 48 -12.35 -13.44 -10.50
CA ALA A 48 -12.24 -13.30 -11.94
C ALA A 48 -10.94 -12.53 -12.20
N PRO A 49 -9.99 -13.06 -12.98
CA PRO A 49 -8.80 -12.31 -13.32
C PRO A 49 -9.28 -11.00 -13.95
N PRO A 50 -8.72 -9.84 -13.58
CA PRO A 50 -9.06 -8.61 -14.26
C PRO A 50 -8.78 -8.81 -15.76
N ASP A 51 -9.84 -8.81 -16.58
CA ASP A 51 -9.81 -8.93 -18.05
C ASP A 51 -9.22 -7.67 -18.72
N ASP A 52 -8.24 -7.02 -18.08
CA ASP A 52 -7.57 -5.80 -18.54
C ASP A 52 -6.05 -5.97 -18.49
N GLY A 53 -5.52 -7.13 -18.86
CA GLY A 53 -4.09 -7.35 -19.12
C GLY A 53 -3.12 -6.96 -18.00
N THR A 54 -3.62 -6.66 -16.81
CA THR A 54 -2.89 -6.06 -15.71
C THR A 54 -2.35 -7.21 -14.89
N ALA A 55 -1.04 -7.42 -14.94
CA ALA A 55 -0.42 -8.31 -13.97
C ALA A 55 -0.81 -7.79 -12.57
N PRO A 56 -1.33 -8.66 -11.68
CA PRO A 56 -1.72 -8.21 -10.35
C PRO A 56 -0.51 -7.51 -9.70
N PRO A 57 -0.71 -6.52 -8.82
CA PRO A 57 0.38 -5.78 -8.17
C PRO A 57 1.41 -6.67 -7.45
N GLY A 58 1.13 -7.97 -7.28
CA GLY A 58 2.06 -9.01 -6.82
C GLY A 58 2.99 -9.64 -7.86
N ALA A 59 2.95 -9.25 -9.14
CA ALA A 59 3.77 -9.84 -10.20
C ALA A 59 5.03 -9.02 -10.55
N LEU A 60 5.07 -7.75 -10.15
CA LEU A 60 6.25 -6.90 -10.31
C LEU A 60 7.13 -7.02 -9.06
N PHE A 61 8.44 -7.00 -9.26
CA PHE A 61 9.41 -6.93 -8.16
C PHE A 61 9.26 -8.08 -7.15
N GLY A 62 9.01 -9.30 -7.63
CA GLY A 62 8.76 -10.47 -6.78
C GLY A 62 7.59 -10.31 -5.80
N GLY A 63 6.62 -9.43 -6.12
CA GLY A 63 5.47 -9.12 -5.28
C GLY A 63 5.73 -8.11 -4.16
N ASN A 64 6.90 -7.47 -4.14
CA ASN A 64 7.23 -6.41 -3.21
C ASN A 64 7.82 -5.20 -3.94
N LEU A 65 7.00 -4.16 -4.12
CA LEU A 65 7.36 -2.90 -4.77
C LEU A 65 8.55 -2.19 -4.11
N CYS A 66 8.79 -2.40 -2.82
CA CYS A 66 9.94 -1.81 -2.13
C CYS A 66 11.28 -2.46 -2.52
N THR A 67 11.27 -3.54 -3.31
CA THR A 67 12.49 -4.12 -3.89
C THR A 67 12.84 -3.53 -5.25
N ALA A 68 12.02 -2.61 -5.78
CA ALA A 68 12.26 -1.97 -7.07
C ALA A 68 13.59 -1.20 -7.11
N LEU A 69 13.95 -0.56 -6.01
CA LEU A 69 15.19 0.18 -5.85
C LEU A 69 15.95 -0.33 -4.62
N THR A 70 17.28 -0.34 -4.73
CA THR A 70 18.16 -0.60 -3.59
C THR A 70 18.79 0.70 -3.10
N ASP A 71 19.34 0.67 -1.88
CA ASP A 71 20.09 1.79 -1.31
C ASP A 71 21.22 2.25 -2.24
N ALA A 72 21.87 1.31 -2.92
CA ALA A 72 22.94 1.60 -3.88
C ALA A 72 22.43 2.33 -5.13
N ASP A 73 21.20 2.05 -5.58
CA ASP A 73 20.59 2.78 -6.70
C ASP A 73 20.27 4.21 -6.32
N LEU A 74 19.68 4.40 -5.14
CA LEU A 74 19.31 5.69 -4.60
C LEU A 74 20.55 6.56 -4.35
N ALA A 75 21.60 6.00 -3.75
CA ALA A 75 22.86 6.71 -3.50
C ALA A 75 23.63 7.07 -4.79
N ALA A 76 23.40 6.35 -5.89
CA ALA A 76 24.08 6.59 -7.16
C ALA A 76 23.47 7.74 -7.98
N VAL A 77 22.26 8.19 -7.65
CA VAL A 77 21.52 9.21 -8.41
C VAL A 77 21.58 10.56 -7.69
N ASN A 78 21.74 11.65 -8.46
CA ASN A 78 21.60 13.00 -7.93
C ASN A 78 20.12 13.40 -7.95
N LEU A 79 19.56 13.76 -6.81
CA LEU A 79 18.15 14.06 -6.60
C LEU A 79 17.82 15.55 -6.68
N GLY A 80 18.57 16.33 -7.46
CA GLY A 80 18.35 17.77 -7.65
C GLY A 80 18.99 18.69 -6.60
N GLY A 81 19.74 18.13 -5.65
CA GLY A 81 20.48 18.87 -4.63
C GLY A 81 21.72 18.14 -4.11
N GLY A 82 22.03 16.97 -4.68
CA GLY A 82 23.05 16.05 -4.17
C GLY A 82 22.61 14.59 -4.26
N ARG A 83 23.42 13.70 -3.71
CA ARG A 83 23.08 12.29 -3.53
C ARG A 83 22.29 12.13 -2.24
N GLY A 84 21.21 11.36 -2.28
CA GLY A 84 20.39 11.08 -1.10
C GLY A 84 20.91 9.90 -0.31
N GLU A 85 20.68 9.94 1.00
CA GLU A 85 20.81 8.79 1.91
C GLU A 85 19.42 8.33 2.31
N LEU A 86 19.15 7.02 2.27
CA LEU A 86 17.86 6.47 2.65
C LEU A 86 17.68 6.61 4.17
N VAL A 87 16.52 7.11 4.59
CA VAL A 87 16.17 7.26 6.00
C VAL A 87 15.17 6.18 6.39
N GLY A 88 15.64 5.22 7.18
CA GLY A 88 14.83 4.10 7.65
C GLY A 88 14.44 3.12 6.54
N ASP A 89 13.49 2.26 6.86
CA ASP A 89 12.94 1.31 5.89
C ASP A 89 11.93 2.00 4.97
N PRO A 90 11.90 1.66 3.67
CA PRO A 90 10.93 2.22 2.75
C PRO A 90 9.50 1.77 3.09
N ALA A 91 8.54 2.67 2.94
CA ALA A 91 7.17 2.47 3.37
C ALA A 91 6.32 1.90 2.23
N ALA A 92 5.89 0.65 2.37
CA ALA A 92 4.97 0.01 1.43
C ALA A 92 3.54 0.58 1.57
N THR A 93 2.90 0.86 0.43
CA THR A 93 1.46 1.13 0.33
C THR A 93 0.77 -0.04 -0.37
N PHE A 94 -0.53 0.08 -0.62
CA PHE A 94 -1.27 -0.95 -1.35
C PHE A 94 -0.75 -1.18 -2.78
N ASP A 95 -0.38 -0.09 -3.45
CA ASP A 95 0.00 -0.06 -4.86
C ASP A 95 1.40 0.53 -5.08
N GLY A 96 2.17 0.79 -4.02
CA GLY A 96 3.44 1.49 -4.15
C GLY A 96 4.42 1.28 -3.01
N CYS A 97 5.54 1.97 -3.13
CA CYS A 97 6.56 2.07 -2.11
C CYS A 97 7.14 3.49 -2.10
N ASP A 98 7.20 4.10 -0.91
CA ASP A 98 7.82 5.40 -0.66
C ASP A 98 9.21 5.22 -0.05
N TYR A 99 10.21 5.78 -0.71
CA TYR A 99 11.57 5.89 -0.21
C TYR A 99 11.78 7.33 0.27
N THR A 100 11.97 7.49 1.58
CA THR A 100 12.29 8.78 2.18
C THR A 100 13.80 8.94 2.26
N LEU A 101 14.33 10.01 1.65
CA LEU A 101 15.77 10.27 1.57
C LEU A 101 16.12 11.64 2.15
N GLU A 102 17.29 11.73 2.77
CA GLU A 102 17.92 13.00 3.13
C GLU A 102 18.92 13.41 2.06
N VAL A 103 18.74 14.62 1.49
CA VAL A 103 19.63 15.23 0.51
C VAL A 103 20.11 16.56 1.08
N GLY A 104 21.29 16.55 1.71
CA GLY A 104 21.76 17.70 2.48
C GLY A 104 20.86 17.96 3.69
N SER A 105 20.15 19.07 3.71
CA SER A 105 19.19 19.41 4.79
C SER A 105 17.72 19.25 4.38
N ALA A 106 17.46 18.68 3.20
CA ALA A 106 16.11 18.50 2.67
C ALA A 106 15.71 17.03 2.70
N THR A 107 14.43 16.78 2.98
CA THR A 107 13.81 15.47 2.81
C THR A 107 13.21 15.36 1.42
N VAL A 108 13.50 14.27 0.74
CA VAL A 108 13.05 13.95 -0.61
C VAL A 108 12.30 12.62 -0.57
N HIS A 109 11.18 12.55 -1.30
CA HIS A 109 10.45 11.31 -1.50
C HIS A 109 10.67 10.82 -2.93
N VAL A 110 11.04 9.54 -3.05
CA VAL A 110 10.98 8.79 -4.31
C VAL A 110 9.89 7.77 -4.16
N VAL A 111 8.95 7.72 -5.10
CA VAL A 111 7.80 6.82 -5.02
C VAL A 111 7.79 5.91 -6.23
N VAL A 112 7.71 4.60 -5.99
CA VAL A 112 7.48 3.60 -7.03
C VAL A 112 6.05 3.09 -6.90
N THR A 113 5.29 3.10 -7.98
CA THR A 113 3.86 2.71 -7.95
C THR A 113 3.58 1.69 -9.05
N ALA A 114 2.89 0.59 -8.74
CA ALA A 114 2.33 -0.31 -9.74
C ALA A 114 1.21 0.41 -10.50
N ARG A 115 1.19 0.28 -11.83
CA ARG A 115 0.25 0.98 -12.71
C ARG A 115 -0.54 0.00 -13.55
N SER A 116 -1.74 0.41 -13.94
CA SER A 116 -2.50 -0.33 -14.94
C SER A 116 -2.01 0.00 -16.36
N GLN A 117 -2.38 -0.83 -17.33
CA GLN A 117 -2.17 -0.51 -18.74
C GLN A 117 -2.86 0.81 -19.13
N ALA A 118 -4.04 1.09 -18.57
CA ALA A 118 -4.79 2.30 -18.85
C ALA A 118 -4.04 3.55 -18.34
N ASP A 119 -3.47 3.49 -17.14
CA ASP A 119 -2.66 4.58 -16.57
C ASP A 119 -1.40 4.83 -17.40
N PHE A 120 -0.77 3.76 -17.91
CA PHE A 120 0.38 3.92 -18.81
C PHE A 120 -0.01 4.49 -20.18
N ALA A 121 -1.14 4.06 -20.74
CA ALA A 121 -1.60 4.52 -22.04
C ALA A 121 -2.07 5.98 -21.99
N ASN A 122 -2.69 6.38 -20.88
CA ASN A 122 -3.20 7.73 -20.64
C ASN A 122 -2.76 8.24 -19.26
N PRO A 123 -1.47 8.58 -19.07
CA PRO A 123 -1.02 9.17 -17.83
C PRO A 123 -1.81 10.44 -17.52
N SER A 124 -2.37 10.54 -16.32
CA SER A 124 -2.97 11.80 -15.87
C SER A 124 -1.92 12.89 -15.95
N ALA A 125 -2.23 14.04 -16.53
CA ALA A 125 -1.36 15.21 -16.63
C ALA A 125 -2.23 16.46 -16.45
N ALA A 126 -1.68 17.52 -15.88
CA ALA A 126 -2.39 18.79 -15.79
C ALA A 126 -2.56 19.41 -17.19
N ASP A 127 -3.55 20.28 -17.36
CA ASP A 127 -3.83 20.91 -18.65
C ASP A 127 -2.58 21.64 -19.20
N GLY A 128 -2.21 21.29 -20.44
CA GLY A 128 -1.04 21.87 -21.11
C GLY A 128 0.30 21.26 -20.72
N VAL A 129 0.35 20.32 -19.76
CA VAL A 129 1.56 19.55 -19.47
C VAL A 129 1.72 18.45 -20.51
N PRO A 130 2.84 18.42 -21.27
CA PRO A 130 3.07 17.37 -22.26
C PRO A 130 3.34 16.02 -21.58
N ILE A 131 3.06 14.95 -22.33
CA ILE A 131 3.47 13.59 -21.97
C ILE A 131 4.61 13.21 -22.93
N ASP A 132 5.82 13.14 -22.39
CA ASP A 132 7.03 12.88 -23.17
C ASP A 132 7.21 11.39 -23.42
N GLU A 133 7.52 10.99 -24.66
CA GLU A 133 7.92 9.61 -24.94
C GLU A 133 9.41 9.43 -24.64
N LEU A 134 9.71 8.47 -23.75
CA LEU A 134 11.05 8.23 -23.24
C LEU A 134 11.61 6.94 -23.82
N ASN A 135 12.72 7.06 -24.55
CA ASN A 135 13.39 5.93 -25.18
C ASN A 135 14.41 5.28 -24.23
N GLY A 136 14.59 3.97 -24.36
CA GLY A 136 15.63 3.20 -23.68
C GLY A 136 15.33 2.82 -22.23
N ILE A 137 14.09 2.98 -21.77
CA ILE A 137 13.64 2.59 -20.42
C ILE A 137 12.53 1.54 -20.56
N GLY A 138 12.76 0.34 -20.05
CA GLY A 138 11.83 -0.78 -20.21
C GLY A 138 11.56 -1.13 -21.67
N ASP A 139 10.37 -1.67 -21.93
CA ASP A 139 9.87 -1.90 -23.29
C ASP A 139 9.34 -0.61 -23.92
N ALA A 140 8.80 0.28 -23.09
CA ALA A 140 8.39 1.64 -23.44
C ALA A 140 8.30 2.48 -22.16
N ALA A 141 8.53 3.79 -22.27
CA ALA A 141 8.34 4.70 -21.16
C ALA A 141 7.73 6.03 -21.58
N ARG A 142 7.03 6.66 -20.64
CA ARG A 142 6.42 7.98 -20.78
C ARG A 142 6.77 8.81 -19.55
N GLY A 143 6.98 10.10 -19.73
CA GLY A 143 7.29 11.02 -18.65
C GLY A 143 6.27 12.14 -18.56
N VAL A 144 5.98 12.56 -17.33
CA VAL A 144 5.02 13.63 -17.04
C VAL A 144 5.57 14.50 -15.91
N GLU A 145 5.57 15.82 -16.11
CA GLU A 145 5.88 16.76 -15.05
C GLU A 145 4.78 16.79 -13.99
N ARG A 146 5.20 16.82 -12.73
CA ARG A 146 4.35 16.86 -11.53
C ARG A 146 4.71 18.07 -10.70
N GLU A 147 3.77 18.53 -9.88
CA GLU A 147 4.05 19.57 -8.89
C GLU A 147 5.20 19.18 -7.95
N SER A 148 5.32 17.90 -7.62
CA SER A 148 6.35 17.33 -6.75
C SER A 148 7.61 16.85 -7.47
N GLY A 149 7.71 17.02 -8.80
CA GLY A 149 8.88 16.60 -9.58
C GLY A 149 8.52 16.05 -10.95
N TYR A 150 9.04 14.87 -11.27
CA TYR A 150 8.81 14.22 -12.57
C TYR A 150 8.50 12.75 -12.37
N GLU A 151 7.46 12.27 -13.05
CA GLU A 151 7.02 10.87 -12.97
C GLU A 151 7.30 10.16 -14.29
N VAL A 152 8.01 9.03 -14.21
CA VAL A 152 8.28 8.16 -15.36
C VAL A 152 7.42 6.92 -15.25
N TYR A 153 6.49 6.76 -16.18
CA TYR A 153 5.70 5.55 -16.40
C TYR A 153 6.49 4.59 -17.29
N VAL A 154 6.58 3.33 -16.89
CA VAL A 154 7.38 2.30 -17.55
C VAL A 154 6.51 1.09 -17.82
N LYS A 155 6.56 0.61 -19.06
CA LYS A 155 6.09 -0.71 -19.46
C LYS A 155 7.26 -1.69 -19.42
N VAL A 156 7.03 -2.85 -18.81
CA VAL A 156 7.90 -4.02 -18.88
C VAL A 156 7.09 -5.23 -19.35
N SER A 157 7.77 -6.35 -19.61
CA SER A 157 7.15 -7.54 -20.19
C SER A 157 6.02 -8.12 -19.34
N ASN A 158 6.06 -7.92 -18.04
CA ASN A 158 5.13 -8.45 -17.05
C ASN A 158 4.31 -7.37 -16.32
N GLY A 159 4.25 -6.13 -16.80
CA GLY A 159 3.38 -5.12 -16.21
C GLY A 159 3.79 -3.67 -16.45
N TRP A 160 3.25 -2.78 -15.63
CA TRP A 160 3.49 -1.36 -15.68
C TRP A 160 3.75 -0.82 -14.28
N PHE A 161 4.69 0.11 -14.18
CA PHE A 161 4.94 0.85 -12.95
C PHE A 161 5.28 2.30 -13.28
N SER A 162 5.30 3.16 -12.27
CA SER A 162 5.88 4.49 -12.39
C SER A 162 6.89 4.77 -11.29
N VAL A 163 7.79 5.70 -11.56
CA VAL A 163 8.77 6.22 -10.60
C VAL A 163 8.67 7.74 -10.58
N LEU A 164 8.25 8.30 -9.44
CA LEU A 164 8.24 9.73 -9.17
C LEU A 164 9.52 10.11 -8.42
N ALA A 165 10.22 11.13 -8.90
CA ALA A 165 11.38 11.69 -8.24
C ALA A 165 11.45 13.22 -8.44
N PRO A 166 12.30 13.95 -7.69
CA PRO A 166 12.30 15.42 -7.70
C PRO A 166 12.63 16.09 -9.04
N THR A 167 13.32 15.38 -9.94
CA THR A 167 13.75 15.93 -11.23
C THR A 167 13.54 14.92 -12.34
N GLU A 168 13.41 15.38 -13.58
CA GLU A 168 13.35 14.49 -14.75
C GLU A 168 14.56 13.54 -14.81
N ALA A 169 15.76 14.08 -14.61
CA ALA A 169 17.00 13.30 -14.68
C ALA A 169 17.04 12.20 -13.61
N SER A 170 16.64 12.50 -12.37
CA SER A 170 16.59 11.50 -11.30
C SER A 170 15.50 10.46 -11.53
N ALA A 171 14.31 10.86 -11.95
CA ALA A 171 13.20 9.95 -12.19
C ALA A 171 13.54 8.95 -13.31
N ARG A 172 14.14 9.43 -14.40
CA ARG A 172 14.60 8.59 -15.51
C ARG A 172 15.71 7.63 -15.08
N ALA A 173 16.69 8.11 -14.32
CA ALA A 173 17.79 7.29 -13.83
C ALA A 173 17.31 6.18 -12.87
N LEU A 174 16.36 6.49 -11.99
CA LEU A 174 15.77 5.52 -11.06
C LEU A 174 14.86 4.53 -11.78
N ALA A 175 14.04 4.98 -12.73
CA ALA A 175 13.23 4.10 -13.57
C ALA A 175 14.09 3.07 -14.33
N LEU A 176 15.21 3.50 -14.91
CA LEU A 176 16.19 2.61 -15.56
C LEU A 176 16.74 1.54 -14.62
N ARG A 177 16.98 1.89 -13.35
CA ARG A 177 17.49 0.97 -12.34
C ARG A 177 16.42 0.02 -11.82
N ALA A 178 15.16 0.43 -11.83
CA ALA A 178 14.04 -0.42 -11.42
C ALA A 178 13.72 -1.52 -12.44
N VAL A 179 13.81 -1.22 -13.75
CA VAL A 179 13.51 -2.17 -14.85
C VAL A 179 14.09 -3.59 -14.67
N PRO A 180 15.40 -3.79 -14.41
CA PRO A 180 15.94 -5.14 -14.28
C PRO A 180 15.39 -5.95 -13.10
N ARG A 181 14.79 -5.29 -12.10
CA ARG A 181 14.16 -5.94 -10.94
C ARG A 181 12.66 -6.14 -11.11
N ALA A 182 12.07 -5.56 -12.15
CA ALA A 182 10.65 -5.69 -12.41
C ALA A 182 10.26 -7.12 -12.86
N THR A 183 11.20 -8.05 -12.98
CA THR A 183 10.95 -9.45 -13.34
C THR A 183 10.07 -10.17 -12.32
N PRO A 184 9.29 -11.19 -12.76
CA PRO A 184 8.53 -12.06 -11.88
C PRO A 184 9.42 -12.90 -10.95
#